data_AF-A0A9C9KRM1-F1
#
_entry.id   AF-A0A9C9KRM1-F1
#
_cell.length_a   1.000
_cell.length_b   1.000
_cell.length_c   1.000
_cell.angle_alpha   90.00
_cell.angle_beta   90.00
_cell.angle_gamma   90.00
#
_symmetry.space_group_name_H-M   'P 1'
#
loop_
_entity.id
_entity.type
_entity.pdbx_description
1 polymer ?
#
loop_
_entity_poly.entity_id
_entity_poly.type
_entity_poly.pdbx_seq_one_letter_code
_entity_poly.pdbx_strand_id
1 'polypeptide(L)'
;MDALIPESAPDFSDPLGLLLACHQRMREHCELLQRCAQHLSDKGLDEDAKKAAAQVHRYFSTAAMFHHRDEEEDLFPLLIRSSMKMADVINQLKQQHAEIQALWQELAPLLARPASIENPTAFTELSEQYASLYQKHLAYEEQEFLNIAVHMLSQKQLDQIGCSMKKRRQEG
;
A
#
# COMPACT_ATOMS: atom_id res chain seq x y z
N MET A 1 13.73 30.42 -18.74
CA MET A 1 13.15 29.69 -17.61
C MET A 1 12.47 28.50 -18.21
N ASP A 2 13.18 27.38 -18.26
CA ASP A 2 12.67 26.15 -18.87
C ASP A 2 11.43 25.70 -18.12
N ALA A 3 10.33 25.59 -18.86
CA ALA A 3 9.16 24.87 -18.42
C ALA A 3 9.60 23.41 -18.26
N LEU A 4 9.77 22.99 -17.00
CA LEU A 4 9.97 21.60 -16.63
C LEU A 4 8.82 20.81 -17.26
N ILE A 5 9.18 19.96 -18.23
CA ILE A 5 8.33 18.90 -18.76
C ILE A 5 7.72 18.19 -17.55
N PRO A 6 6.40 18.02 -17.46
CA PRO A 6 5.82 17.24 -16.37
C PRO A 6 6.49 15.87 -16.40
N GLU A 7 7.22 15.56 -15.33
CA GLU A 7 7.87 14.28 -15.12
C GLU A 7 6.82 13.20 -15.38
N SER A 8 7.03 12.40 -16.43
CA SER A 8 6.09 11.35 -16.82
C SER A 8 5.82 10.48 -15.61
N ALA A 9 4.56 10.07 -15.39
CA ALA A 9 4.20 9.19 -14.28
C ALA A 9 5.18 8.00 -14.23
N PRO A 10 5.75 7.68 -13.04
CA PRO A 10 6.79 6.67 -12.94
C PRO A 10 6.29 5.34 -13.47
N ASP A 11 7.13 4.69 -14.26
CA ASP A 11 6.87 3.38 -14.83
C ASP A 11 7.90 2.36 -14.30
N PHE A 12 7.94 1.17 -14.90
CA PHE A 12 8.85 0.12 -14.45
C PHE A 12 10.34 0.43 -14.69
N SER A 13 10.71 1.53 -15.37
CA SER A 13 12.09 2.01 -15.45
C SER A 13 12.50 2.82 -14.22
N ASP A 14 11.54 3.28 -13.41
CA ASP A 14 11.74 3.88 -12.10
C ASP A 14 10.95 3.11 -11.03
N PRO A 15 11.46 1.95 -10.56
CA PRO A 15 10.75 1.11 -9.62
C PRO A 15 10.51 1.78 -8.26
N LEU A 16 11.44 2.63 -7.79
CA LEU A 16 11.27 3.33 -6.52
C LEU A 16 10.24 4.46 -6.62
N GLY A 17 10.23 5.22 -7.71
CA GLY A 17 9.17 6.18 -7.98
C GLY A 17 7.81 5.50 -8.13
N LEU A 18 7.75 4.30 -8.71
CA LEU A 18 6.52 3.52 -8.81
C LEU A 18 5.99 3.08 -7.42
N LEU A 19 6.88 2.69 -6.49
CA LEU A 19 6.51 2.42 -5.09
C LEU A 19 5.95 3.66 -4.40
N LEU A 20 6.63 4.81 -4.51
CA LEU A 20 6.14 6.08 -3.94
C LEU A 20 4.78 6.50 -4.53
N ALA A 21 4.57 6.30 -5.83
CA ALA A 21 3.26 6.52 -6.46
C ALA A 21 2.20 5.53 -5.95
N CYS A 22 2.57 4.30 -5.62
CA CYS A 22 1.69 3.36 -4.93
C CYS A 22 1.35 3.84 -3.51
N HIS A 23 2.29 4.38 -2.74
CA HIS A 23 2.02 4.90 -1.39
C HIS A 23 0.99 6.02 -1.42
N GLN A 24 1.09 6.91 -2.42
CA GLN A 24 0.12 7.99 -2.58
C GLN A 24 -1.29 7.43 -2.85
N ARG A 25 -1.42 6.43 -3.73
CA ARG A 25 -2.70 5.75 -3.96
C ARG A 25 -3.21 5.01 -2.72
N MET A 26 -2.33 4.38 -1.94
CA MET A 26 -2.70 3.74 -0.66
C MET A 26 -3.28 4.74 0.33
N ARG A 27 -2.69 5.93 0.45
CA ARG A 27 -3.22 7.03 1.27
C ARG A 27 -4.61 7.44 0.83
N GLU A 28 -4.81 7.68 -0.47
CA GLU A 28 -6.12 8.03 -1.04
C GLU A 28 -7.17 6.94 -0.79
N HIS A 29 -6.80 5.66 -0.88
CA HIS A 29 -7.69 4.55 -0.58
C HIS A 29 -7.97 4.38 0.93
N CYS A 30 -7.03 4.73 1.81
CA CYS A 30 -7.29 4.81 3.26
C CYS A 30 -8.30 5.92 3.58
N GLU A 31 -8.16 7.09 2.96
CA GLU A 31 -9.13 8.20 3.12
C GLU A 31 -10.50 7.83 2.55
N LEU A 32 -10.56 7.13 1.42
CA LEU A 32 -11.80 6.62 0.85
C LEU A 32 -12.47 5.60 1.77
N LEU A 33 -11.69 4.71 2.40
CA LEU A 33 -12.19 3.75 3.39
C LEU A 33 -12.84 4.46 4.58
N GLN A 34 -12.15 5.44 5.17
CA GLN A 34 -12.67 6.21 6.31
C GLN A 34 -13.97 6.94 5.95
N ARG A 35 -14.01 7.60 4.78
CA ARG A 35 -15.24 8.25 4.28
C ARG A 35 -16.36 7.26 4.01
N CYS A 36 -16.05 6.07 3.49
CA CYS A 36 -17.03 5.01 3.27
C CYS A 36 -17.65 4.53 4.59
N ALA A 37 -16.84 4.32 5.62
CA ALA A 37 -17.32 3.90 6.93
C ALA A 37 -18.20 4.96 7.59
N GLN A 38 -17.76 6.23 7.58
CA GLN A 38 -18.55 7.34 8.09
C GLN A 38 -19.90 7.49 7.36
N HIS A 39 -19.88 7.41 6.02
CA HIS A 39 -21.11 7.50 5.22
C HIS A 39 -22.07 6.35 5.51
N LEU A 40 -21.56 5.13 5.66
CA LEU A 40 -22.38 3.96 6.00
C LEU A 40 -23.03 4.11 7.39
N SER A 41 -22.31 4.70 8.35
CA SER A 41 -22.84 5.02 9.68
C SER A 41 -23.94 6.10 9.61
N ASP A 42 -23.71 7.18 8.86
CA ASP A 42 -24.60 8.35 8.85
C ASP A 42 -25.85 8.17 7.98
N LYS A 43 -25.69 7.50 6.83
CA LYS A 43 -26.70 7.45 5.75
C LYS A 43 -27.12 6.04 5.37
N GLY A 44 -26.44 5.02 5.89
CA GLY A 44 -26.65 3.63 5.51
C GLY A 44 -26.03 3.28 4.15
N LEU A 45 -26.37 2.09 3.67
CA LEU A 45 -25.79 1.51 2.45
C LEU A 45 -26.54 1.94 1.19
N ASP A 46 -26.07 3.01 0.55
CA ASP A 46 -26.51 3.45 -0.79
C ASP A 46 -25.52 3.02 -1.89
N GLU A 47 -25.79 3.44 -3.13
CA GLU A 47 -24.95 3.11 -4.29
C GLU A 47 -23.55 3.72 -4.22
N ASP A 48 -23.38 4.87 -3.57
CA ASP A 48 -22.08 5.52 -3.44
C ASP A 48 -21.21 4.78 -2.40
N ALA A 49 -21.79 4.37 -1.28
CA ALA A 49 -21.13 3.51 -0.30
C ALA A 49 -20.72 2.16 -0.92
N LYS A 50 -21.58 1.52 -1.71
CA LYS A 50 -21.24 0.26 -2.42
C LYS A 50 -20.06 0.45 -3.37
N LYS A 51 -20.05 1.54 -4.15
CA LYS A 51 -18.96 1.86 -5.08
C LYS A 51 -17.66 2.15 -4.33
N ALA A 52 -17.71 2.89 -3.22
CA ALA A 52 -16.53 3.19 -2.41
C ALA A 52 -15.94 1.90 -1.82
N ALA A 53 -16.77 1.07 -1.19
CA ALA A 53 -16.35 -0.21 -0.64
C ALA A 53 -15.72 -1.14 -1.70
N ALA A 54 -16.33 -1.25 -2.89
CA ALA A 54 -15.79 -2.04 -3.98
C ALA A 54 -14.44 -1.52 -4.50
N GLN A 55 -14.26 -0.20 -4.56
CA GLN A 55 -13.00 0.42 -4.98
C GLN A 55 -11.87 0.14 -3.98
N VAL A 56 -12.13 0.33 -2.69
CA VAL A 56 -11.17 0.01 -1.61
C VAL A 56 -10.85 -1.48 -1.62
N HIS A 57 -11.88 -2.34 -1.66
CA HIS A 57 -11.71 -3.78 -1.71
C HIS A 57 -10.80 -4.21 -2.86
N ARG A 58 -11.10 -3.76 -4.09
CA ARG A 58 -10.32 -4.11 -5.27
C ARG A 58 -8.87 -3.70 -5.12
N TYR A 59 -8.61 -2.47 -4.65
CA TYR A 59 -7.26 -1.94 -4.55
C TYR A 59 -6.39 -2.72 -3.56
N PHE A 60 -6.86 -2.89 -2.32
CA PHE A 60 -6.10 -3.60 -1.29
C PHE A 60 -6.01 -5.11 -1.53
N SER A 61 -6.96 -5.71 -2.28
CA SER A 61 -6.88 -7.12 -2.68
C SER A 61 -5.88 -7.40 -3.80
N THR A 62 -5.39 -6.37 -4.51
CA THR A 62 -4.55 -6.56 -5.70
C THR A 62 -3.30 -5.69 -5.67
N ALA A 63 -3.43 -4.41 -5.97
CA ALA A 63 -2.30 -3.49 -6.09
C ALA A 63 -1.45 -3.42 -4.81
N ALA A 64 -2.09 -3.37 -3.64
CA ALA A 64 -1.37 -3.35 -2.37
C ALA A 64 -0.66 -4.68 -2.06
N MET A 65 -1.28 -5.81 -2.41
CA MET A 65 -0.62 -7.11 -2.30
C MET A 65 0.61 -7.22 -3.20
N PHE A 66 0.55 -6.68 -4.42
CA PHE A 66 1.72 -6.66 -5.30
C PHE A 66 2.82 -5.74 -4.79
N HIS A 67 2.46 -4.61 -4.17
CA HIS A 67 3.41 -3.69 -3.56
C HIS A 67 4.24 -4.35 -2.46
N HIS A 68 3.60 -4.96 -1.43
CA HIS A 68 4.35 -5.67 -0.39
C HIS A 68 5.23 -6.80 -0.96
N ARG A 69 4.78 -7.46 -2.05
CA ARG A 69 5.59 -8.48 -2.73
C ARG A 69 6.78 -7.88 -3.47
N ASP A 70 6.68 -6.67 -4.03
CA ASP A 70 7.82 -5.96 -4.61
C ASP A 70 8.89 -5.71 -3.55
N GLU A 71 8.49 -5.26 -2.36
CA GLU A 71 9.42 -5.11 -1.25
C GLU A 71 10.01 -6.43 -0.78
N GLU A 72 9.15 -7.40 -0.44
CA GLU A 72 9.59 -8.62 0.24
C GLU A 72 10.37 -9.58 -0.65
N GLU A 73 10.01 -9.68 -1.93
CA GLU A 73 10.64 -10.60 -2.88
C GLU A 73 11.84 -9.96 -3.60
N ASP A 74 11.84 -8.63 -3.81
CA ASP A 74 12.84 -7.96 -4.64
C ASP A 74 13.73 -6.97 -3.85
N LEU A 75 13.17 -6.02 -3.10
CA LEU A 75 13.99 -4.97 -2.45
C LEU A 75 14.65 -5.44 -1.14
N PHE A 76 13.88 -5.98 -0.20
CA PHE A 76 14.35 -6.37 1.13
C PHE A 76 15.52 -7.37 1.05
N PRO A 77 15.50 -8.43 0.20
CA PRO A 77 16.61 -9.37 0.11
C PRO A 77 17.93 -8.73 -0.32
N LEU A 78 17.87 -7.66 -1.15
CA LEU A 78 19.06 -6.95 -1.61
C LEU A 78 19.67 -6.07 -0.52
N LEU A 79 18.85 -5.51 0.37
CA LEU A 79 19.28 -4.48 1.32
C LEU A 79 19.48 -4.99 2.74
N ILE A 80 18.91 -6.14 3.13
CA ILE A 80 18.95 -6.64 4.51
C ILE A 80 20.35 -6.88 5.09
N ARG A 81 21.35 -7.16 4.24
CA ARG A 81 22.74 -7.41 4.70
C ARG A 81 23.63 -6.18 4.67
N SER A 82 23.08 -5.02 4.33
CA SER A 82 23.87 -3.81 4.16
C SER A 82 24.31 -3.16 5.48
N SER A 83 23.53 -3.31 6.54
CA SER A 83 23.88 -2.88 7.90
C SER A 83 22.91 -3.51 8.91
N MET A 84 23.29 -3.52 10.20
CA MET A 84 22.37 -3.93 11.28
C MET A 84 21.13 -3.03 11.34
N LYS A 85 21.30 -1.71 11.19
CA LYS A 85 20.16 -0.77 11.16
C LYS A 85 19.18 -1.12 10.05
N MET A 86 19.67 -1.40 8.84
CA MET A 86 18.80 -1.75 7.71
C MET A 86 18.07 -3.08 7.95
N ALA A 87 18.75 -4.06 8.58
CA ALA A 87 18.10 -5.31 8.96
C ALA A 87 16.96 -5.09 9.95
N ASP A 88 17.14 -4.21 10.95
CA ASP A 88 16.10 -3.86 11.92
C ASP A 88 14.91 -3.17 11.26
N VAL A 89 15.16 -2.20 10.36
CA VAL A 89 14.12 -1.51 9.58
C VAL A 89 13.29 -2.51 8.77
N ILE A 90 13.94 -3.39 8.00
CA ILE A 90 13.25 -4.40 7.18
C ILE A 90 12.45 -5.38 8.06
N ASN A 91 13.00 -5.80 9.20
CA ASN A 91 12.27 -6.69 10.11
C ASN A 91 11.03 -6.01 10.70
N GLN A 92 11.09 -4.71 10.98
CA GLN A 92 9.95 -3.92 11.43
C GLN A 92 8.89 -3.77 10.32
N LEU A 93 9.31 -3.47 9.08
CA LEU A 93 8.39 -3.38 7.94
C LEU A 93 7.63 -4.70 7.71
N LYS A 94 8.33 -5.83 7.76
CA LYS A 94 7.70 -7.16 7.63
C LYS A 94 6.70 -7.47 8.76
N GLN A 95 6.96 -7.00 9.98
CA GLN A 95 6.00 -7.12 11.09
C GLN A 95 4.76 -6.27 10.82
N GLN A 96 4.95 -5.03 10.35
CA GLN A 96 3.85 -4.14 9.97
C GLN A 96 3.02 -4.72 8.81
N HIS A 97 3.65 -5.34 7.80
CA HIS A 97 2.91 -6.04 6.73
C HIS A 97 2.03 -7.17 7.28
N ALA A 98 2.53 -7.94 8.25
CA ALA A 98 1.76 -9.00 8.89
C ALA A 98 0.56 -8.45 9.70
N GLU A 99 0.75 -7.36 10.44
CA GLU A 99 -0.31 -6.67 11.18
C GLU A 99 -1.38 -6.09 10.24
N ILE A 100 -0.94 -5.43 9.15
CA ILE A 100 -1.81 -4.92 8.09
C ILE A 100 -2.62 -6.06 7.47
N GLN A 101 -1.97 -7.19 7.18
CA GLN A 101 -2.64 -8.35 6.60
C GLN A 101 -3.68 -8.96 7.55
N ALA A 102 -3.41 -8.99 8.86
CA ALA A 102 -4.37 -9.47 9.85
C ALA A 102 -5.63 -8.61 9.86
N LEU A 103 -5.49 -7.27 9.94
CA LEU A 103 -6.62 -6.36 9.84
C LEU A 103 -7.35 -6.48 8.49
N TRP A 104 -6.62 -6.70 7.41
CA TRP A 104 -7.22 -6.90 6.08
C TRP A 104 -8.08 -8.15 6.02
N GLN A 105 -7.70 -9.25 6.68
CA GLN A 105 -8.51 -10.47 6.71
C GLN A 105 -9.88 -10.25 7.38
N GLU A 106 -9.96 -9.31 8.33
CA GLU A 106 -11.21 -8.92 8.98
C GLU A 106 -12.01 -7.93 8.11
N LEU A 107 -11.33 -6.95 7.50
CA LEU A 107 -11.96 -5.86 6.78
C LEU A 107 -12.44 -6.24 5.36
N ALA A 108 -11.67 -7.06 4.64
CA ALA A 108 -11.97 -7.47 3.27
C ALA A 108 -13.38 -8.08 3.08
N PRO A 109 -13.84 -9.05 3.89
CA PRO A 109 -15.18 -9.62 3.70
C PRO A 109 -16.30 -8.58 3.91
N LEU A 110 -16.12 -7.61 4.81
CA LEU A 110 -17.08 -6.53 5.05
C LEU A 110 -17.18 -5.59 3.85
N LEU A 111 -16.04 -5.23 3.26
CA LEU A 111 -16.00 -4.40 2.04
C LEU A 111 -16.51 -5.15 0.81
N ALA A 112 -16.30 -6.47 0.74
CA ALA A 112 -16.83 -7.31 -0.33
C ALA A 112 -18.35 -7.46 -0.27
N ARG A 113 -18.93 -7.41 0.95
CA ARG A 113 -20.36 -7.53 1.20
C ARG A 113 -20.83 -6.48 2.22
N PRO A 114 -20.89 -5.19 1.86
CA PRO A 114 -21.23 -4.13 2.83
C PRO A 114 -22.62 -4.29 3.47
N ALA A 115 -23.53 -5.01 2.80
CA ALA A 115 -24.85 -5.32 3.34
C ALA A 115 -24.82 -6.29 4.54
N SER A 116 -23.72 -6.98 4.79
CA SER A 116 -23.54 -7.84 5.98
C SER A 116 -22.94 -7.09 7.18
N ILE A 117 -22.73 -5.77 7.08
CA ILE A 117 -22.24 -4.97 8.19
C ILE A 117 -23.40 -4.74 9.15
N GLU A 118 -23.43 -5.52 10.24
CA GLU A 118 -24.46 -5.41 11.28
C GLU A 118 -24.16 -4.30 12.30
N ASN A 119 -22.88 -3.99 12.51
CA ASN A 119 -22.41 -2.98 13.45
C ASN A 119 -21.56 -1.91 12.73
N PRO A 120 -22.17 -0.81 12.26
CA PRO A 120 -21.46 0.29 11.59
C PRO A 120 -20.37 0.95 12.45
N THR A 121 -20.55 1.02 13.78
CA THR A 121 -19.55 1.57 14.70
C THR A 121 -18.28 0.71 14.69
N ALA A 122 -18.42 -0.61 14.86
CA ALA A 122 -17.28 -1.53 14.82
C ALA A 122 -16.57 -1.52 13.46
N PHE A 123 -17.32 -1.41 12.36
CA PHE A 123 -16.74 -1.25 11.03
C PHE A 123 -15.95 0.07 10.88
N THR A 124 -16.42 1.15 11.49
CA THR A 124 -15.73 2.45 11.50
C THR A 124 -14.44 2.35 12.30
N GLU A 125 -14.46 1.78 13.50
CA GLU A 125 -13.28 1.58 14.34
C GLU A 125 -12.22 0.69 13.63
N LEU A 126 -12.64 -0.40 13.00
CA LEU A 126 -11.75 -1.28 12.24
C LEU A 126 -11.14 -0.53 11.03
N SER A 127 -11.96 0.26 10.33
CA SER A 127 -11.52 1.07 9.19
C SER A 127 -10.49 2.13 9.60
N GLU A 128 -10.69 2.78 10.74
CA GLU A 128 -9.74 3.75 11.31
C GLU A 128 -8.43 3.09 11.75
N GLN A 129 -8.51 1.93 12.41
CA GLN A 129 -7.33 1.16 12.80
C GLN A 129 -6.48 0.77 11.57
N TYR A 130 -7.12 0.23 10.54
CA TYR A 130 -6.44 -0.15 9.29
C TYR A 130 -5.79 1.06 8.61
N ALA A 131 -6.53 2.16 8.43
CA ALA A 131 -6.02 3.37 7.80
C ALA A 131 -4.86 3.99 8.60
N SER A 132 -4.97 4.05 9.93
CA SER A 132 -3.93 4.59 10.81
C SER A 132 -2.65 3.75 10.77
N LEU A 133 -2.78 2.41 10.79
CA LEU A 133 -1.64 1.52 10.68
C LEU A 133 -0.93 1.67 9.33
N TYR A 134 -1.69 1.69 8.23
CA TYR A 134 -1.13 1.88 6.89
C TYR A 134 -0.40 3.22 6.77
N GLN A 135 -1.00 4.32 7.24
CA GLN A 135 -0.36 5.63 7.19
C GLN A 135 0.97 5.67 7.96
N LYS A 136 1.02 5.05 9.15
CA LYS A 136 2.26 4.93 9.94
C LYS A 136 3.31 4.07 9.23
N HIS A 137 2.87 2.96 8.64
CA HIS A 137 3.73 2.06 7.88
C HIS A 137 4.38 2.78 6.69
N LEU A 138 3.58 3.43 5.84
CA LEU A 138 4.09 4.17 4.67
C LEU A 138 5.06 5.29 5.07
N ALA A 139 4.73 6.04 6.12
CA ALA A 139 5.61 7.11 6.61
C ALA A 139 6.95 6.55 7.13
N TYR A 140 6.91 5.44 7.86
CA TYR A 140 8.10 4.77 8.36
C TYR A 140 8.97 4.22 7.22
N GLU A 141 8.35 3.57 6.24
CA GLU A 141 9.06 3.03 5.08
C GLU A 141 9.72 4.12 4.23
N GLU A 142 8.98 5.19 3.90
CA GLU A 142 9.52 6.32 3.14
C GLU A 142 10.73 6.92 3.85
N GLN A 143 10.63 7.13 5.17
CA GLN A 143 11.65 7.79 5.97
C GLN A 143 12.88 6.92 6.23
N GLU A 144 12.69 5.68 6.66
CA GLU A 144 13.77 4.82 7.15
C GLU A 144 14.28 3.82 6.12
N PHE A 145 13.50 3.51 5.08
CA PHE A 145 13.86 2.52 4.07
C PHE A 145 14.12 3.15 2.69
N LEU A 146 13.11 3.74 2.05
CA LEU A 146 13.20 4.19 0.65
C LEU A 146 14.22 5.32 0.46
N ASN A 147 14.28 6.28 1.40
CA ASN A 147 15.29 7.35 1.40
C ASN A 147 16.74 6.83 1.41
N ILE A 148 16.97 5.64 1.95
CA ILE A 148 18.29 5.03 1.97
C ILE A 148 18.47 4.13 0.73
N ALA A 149 17.45 3.35 0.38
CA ALA A 149 17.45 2.42 -0.75
C ALA A 149 17.86 3.09 -2.08
N VAL A 150 17.39 4.32 -2.32
CA VAL A 150 17.72 5.10 -3.53
C VAL A 150 19.22 5.34 -3.72
N HIS A 151 20.01 5.32 -2.65
CA HIS A 151 21.46 5.51 -2.70
C HIS A 151 22.27 4.20 -2.71
N MET A 152 21.61 3.06 -2.54
CA MET A 152 22.26 1.75 -2.35
C MET A 152 22.12 0.80 -3.54
N LEU A 153 21.11 1.03 -4.38
CA LEU A 153 20.81 0.18 -5.52
C LEU A 153 21.56 0.67 -6.77
N SER A 154 22.26 -0.24 -7.44
CA SER A 154 22.83 0.02 -8.76
C SER A 154 21.73 0.07 -9.83
N GLN A 155 22.00 0.75 -10.95
CA GLN A 155 21.06 0.79 -12.08
C GLN A 155 20.63 -0.60 -12.54
N LYS A 156 21.58 -1.56 -12.60
CA LYS A 156 21.28 -2.94 -12.97
C LYS A 156 20.29 -3.62 -12.01
N GLN A 157 20.38 -3.33 -10.71
CA GLN A 157 19.42 -3.87 -9.73
C GLN A 157 18.05 -3.21 -9.90
N LEU A 158 18.00 -1.90 -10.13
CA LEU A 158 16.75 -1.18 -10.41
C LEU A 158 16.05 -1.74 -11.66
N ASP A 159 16.79 -1.97 -12.74
CA ASP A 159 16.25 -2.56 -13.98
C ASP A 159 15.66 -3.96 -13.73
N GLN A 160 16.35 -4.79 -12.92
CA GLN A 160 15.89 -6.13 -12.54
C GLN A 160 14.61 -6.08 -11.70
N ILE A 161 14.56 -5.20 -10.70
CA ILE A 161 13.37 -4.96 -9.87
C ILE A 161 12.20 -4.53 -10.77
N GLY A 162 12.41 -3.55 -11.64
CA GLY A 162 11.39 -3.06 -12.57
C GLY A 162 10.81 -4.17 -13.46
N CYS A 163 11.66 -5.07 -13.97
CA CYS A 163 11.21 -6.23 -14.74
C CYS A 163 10.38 -7.21 -13.89
N SER A 164 10.81 -7.49 -12.66
CA SER A 164 10.10 -8.35 -11.71
C SER A 164 8.72 -7.77 -11.36
N MET A 165 8.68 -6.47 -11.02
CA MET A 165 7.45 -5.72 -10.74
C MET A 165 6.48 -5.80 -11.92
N LYS A 166 6.95 -5.59 -13.15
CA LYS A 166 6.13 -5.67 -14.36
C LYS A 166 5.53 -7.06 -14.54
N LYS A 167 6.36 -8.10 -14.42
CA LYS A 167 5.94 -9.49 -14.56
C LYS A 167 4.84 -9.85 -13.55
N ARG A 168 5.00 -9.42 -12.30
CA ARG A 168 4.02 -9.66 -11.21
C ARG A 168 2.62 -9.14 -11.55
N ARG A 169 2.50 -8.04 -12.31
CA ARG A 169 1.21 -7.48 -12.76
C ARG A 169 0.65 -8.11 -14.04
N GLN A 170 1.48 -8.86 -14.79
CA GLN A 170 1.03 -9.54 -16.00
C GLN A 170 0.53 -10.96 -15.71
N GLU A 171 0.99 -11.56 -14.62
CA GLU A 171 0.70 -12.95 -14.25
C GLU A 171 -0.40 -13.12 -13.19
N GLY A 172 -0.77 -12.05 -12.47
CA GLY A 172 -1.84 -12.05 -11.46
C GLY A 172 -3.02 -11.20 -11.86
#